data_AF-A0A3D0XFE2-F1
#
_entry.id   AF-A0A3D0XFE2-F1
#
_cell.length_a   1.000
_cell.length_b   1.000
_cell.length_c   1.000
_cell.angle_alpha   90.00
_cell.angle_beta   90.00
_cell.angle_gamma   90.00
#
_symmetry.space_group_name_H-M   'P 1'
#
loop_
_entity.id
_entity.type
_entity.pdbx_description
1 polymer ?
#
loop_
_entity_poly.entity_id
_entity_poly.type
_entity_poly.pdbx_seq_one_letter_code
_entity_poly.pdbx_strand_id
1 'polypeptide(L)'
;MKARRLDDGGMSVILDQREWRIFSALLAQYASGLDRPPPPSHSSKDPLIEESNTWLREMQATHRQNLVKRAATWLETGSSSSTEDSSQKMLRLSGHDVEWMLQVFNDLRVSHWMLLGCPNEVDLKGEKWTEAQLPSVWSMGLCGMFQSLLLQALNGSGKPGDPSGDELTP
;
A
#
# COMPACT_ATOMS: atom_id res chain seq x y z
N MET A 1 -14.65 4.55 0.97
CA MET A 1 -13.46 4.84 0.14
C MET A 1 -13.81 4.82 -1.34
N LYS A 2 -13.37 5.83 -2.09
CA LYS A 2 -13.51 5.90 -3.56
C LYS A 2 -12.21 6.42 -4.16
N ALA A 3 -11.83 5.94 -5.34
CA ALA A 3 -10.67 6.44 -6.07
C ALA A 3 -11.03 6.72 -7.54
N ARG A 4 -10.45 7.78 -8.10
CA ARG A 4 -10.63 8.20 -9.49
C ARG A 4 -9.29 8.56 -10.09
N ARG A 5 -8.99 8.06 -11.28
CA ARG A 5 -7.82 8.48 -12.06
C ARG A 5 -8.01 9.90 -12.59
N LEU A 6 -6.95 10.69 -12.54
CA LEU A 6 -6.89 12.05 -13.08
C LEU A 6 -6.27 12.03 -14.47
N ASP A 7 -6.54 13.06 -15.27
CA ASP A 7 -6.04 13.19 -16.66
C ASP A 7 -4.51 13.29 -16.73
N ASP A 8 -3.87 13.78 -15.66
CA ASP A 8 -2.42 13.88 -15.50
C ASP A 8 -1.74 12.53 -15.16
N GLY A 9 -2.50 11.44 -15.13
CA GLY A 9 -2.01 10.11 -14.74
C GLY A 9 -1.93 9.92 -13.22
N GLY A 10 -2.26 10.94 -12.43
CA GLY A 10 -2.44 10.85 -10.99
C GLY A 10 -3.79 10.27 -10.59
N MET A 11 -4.13 10.41 -9.30
CA MET A 11 -5.34 9.87 -8.71
C MET A 11 -5.89 10.79 -7.62
N SER A 12 -7.20 10.85 -7.52
CA SER A 12 -7.91 11.40 -6.36
C SER A 12 -8.53 10.25 -5.56
N VAL A 13 -8.28 10.21 -4.25
CA VAL A 13 -8.83 9.22 -3.33
C VAL A 13 -9.61 9.93 -2.23
N ILE A 14 -10.87 9.56 -2.05
CA ILE A 14 -11.75 10.07 -1.00
C ILE A 14 -11.82 9.02 0.11
N LEU A 15 -11.43 9.45 1.31
CA LEU A 15 -11.43 8.66 2.54
C LEU A 15 -12.35 9.33 3.57
N ASP A 16 -13.17 8.54 4.26
CA ASP A 16 -13.81 9.04 5.49
C ASP A 16 -12.81 9.14 6.66
N GLN A 17 -13.27 9.65 7.80
CA GLN A 17 -12.42 9.81 8.99
C GLN A 17 -11.83 8.48 9.51
N ARG A 18 -12.57 7.37 9.42
CA ARG A 18 -12.09 6.05 9.87
C ARG A 18 -11.05 5.51 8.90
N GLU A 19 -11.32 5.58 7.60
CA GLU A 19 -10.43 5.15 6.53
C GLU A 19 -9.13 5.95 6.55
N TRP A 20 -9.22 7.27 6.78
CA TRP A 20 -8.06 8.14 6.99
C TRP A 20 -7.19 7.67 8.16
N ARG A 21 -7.80 7.40 9.32
CA ARG A 21 -7.08 6.91 10.50
C ARG A 21 -6.37 5.59 10.22
N ILE A 22 -7.02 4.67 9.50
CA ILE A 22 -6.44 3.38 9.13
C ILE A 22 -5.27 3.59 8.17
N PHE A 23 -5.46 4.39 7.11
CA PHE A 23 -4.42 4.73 6.15
C PHE A 23 -3.17 5.32 6.84
N SER A 24 -3.37 6.32 7.70
CA SER A 24 -2.28 6.93 8.48
C SER A 24 -1.63 5.93 9.43
N ALA A 25 -2.39 5.03 10.07
CA ALA A 25 -1.84 4.02 10.94
C ALA A 25 -0.99 2.97 10.19
N LEU A 26 -1.35 2.61 8.96
CA LEU A 26 -0.54 1.74 8.12
C LEU A 26 0.76 2.43 7.70
N LEU A 27 0.69 3.68 7.24
CA LEU A 27 1.89 4.46 6.92
C LEU A 27 2.81 4.64 8.14
N ALA A 28 2.24 4.87 9.33
CA ALA A 28 3.00 4.99 10.57
C ALA A 28 3.72 3.68 10.94
N GLN A 29 3.08 2.53 10.73
CA GLN A 29 3.72 1.22 10.91
C GLN A 29 4.93 1.05 9.98
N TYR A 30 4.80 1.45 8.71
CA TYR A 30 5.91 1.39 7.76
C TYR A 30 7.04 2.35 8.15
N ALA A 31 6.70 3.59 8.49
CA ALA A 31 7.66 4.61 8.94
C ALA A 31 8.41 4.20 10.22
N SER A 32 7.79 3.35 11.06
CA SER A 32 8.39 2.81 12.27
C SER A 32 9.35 1.63 12.02
N GLY A 33 9.54 1.22 10.75
CA GLY A 33 10.49 0.18 10.38
C GLY A 33 9.95 -1.25 10.47
N LEU A 34 8.63 -1.44 10.38
CA LEU A 34 8.02 -2.78 10.33
C LEU A 34 8.32 -3.55 9.02
N ASP A 35 9.08 -2.96 8.10
CA ASP A 35 9.54 -3.63 6.88
C ASP A 35 10.66 -4.64 7.21
N ARG A 36 10.32 -5.93 7.16
CA ARG A 36 11.31 -7.01 7.22
C ARG A 36 11.61 -7.46 5.78
N PRO A 37 12.88 -7.51 5.34
CA PRO A 37 13.17 -8.07 4.03
C PRO A 37 12.91 -9.58 4.01
N PRO A 38 12.27 -10.10 2.94
CA PRO A 38 12.22 -11.54 2.75
C PRO A 38 13.65 -12.09 2.59
N PRO A 39 13.93 -13.30 3.08
CA PRO A 39 15.21 -13.93 2.86
C PRO A 39 15.45 -14.14 1.35
N PRO A 40 16.71 -14.12 0.89
CA PRO A 40 17.02 -14.33 -0.53
C PRO A 40 16.54 -15.71 -0.99
N SER A 41 15.88 -15.76 -2.15
CA SER A 41 15.35 -17.01 -2.73
C SER A 41 16.45 -18.00 -3.14
N HIS A 42 17.68 -17.51 -3.37
CA HIS A 42 18.84 -18.33 -3.70
C HIS A 42 20.05 -17.93 -2.85
N SER A 43 20.36 -18.76 -1.85
CA SER A 43 21.63 -18.67 -1.10
C SER A 43 22.59 -19.69 -1.69
N SER A 44 23.50 -19.23 -2.56
CA SER A 44 24.63 -20.03 -3.07
C SER A 44 25.90 -19.64 -2.32
N LYS A 45 26.81 -20.59 -2.11
CA LYS A 45 28.15 -20.34 -1.54
C LYS A 45 29.19 -19.93 -2.59
N ASP A 46 28.75 -19.68 -3.83
CA ASP A 46 29.62 -19.14 -4.88
C ASP A 46 30.00 -17.69 -4.52
N PRO A 47 31.31 -17.36 -4.40
CA PRO A 47 31.76 -16.02 -4.02
C PRO A 47 31.21 -14.89 -4.90
N LEU A 48 31.02 -15.15 -6.20
CA LEU A 48 30.51 -14.15 -7.14
C LEU A 48 29.00 -13.90 -6.93
N ILE A 49 28.26 -14.95 -6.56
CA ILE A 49 26.84 -14.83 -6.21
C ILE A 49 26.69 -14.16 -4.84
N GLU A 50 27.60 -14.41 -3.90
CA GLU A 50 27.62 -13.76 -2.59
C GLU A 50 27.89 -12.26 -2.66
N GLU A 51 28.85 -11.84 -3.49
CA GLU A 51 29.15 -10.42 -3.73
C GLU A 51 27.95 -9.72 -4.40
N SER A 52 27.36 -10.33 -5.43
CA SER A 52 26.15 -9.81 -6.09
C SER A 52 24.96 -9.67 -5.13
N ASN A 53 24.72 -10.69 -4.29
CA ASN A 53 23.67 -10.66 -3.27
C ASN A 53 23.93 -9.60 -2.19
N THR A 54 25.19 -9.29 -1.89
CA THR A 54 25.56 -8.23 -0.95
C THR A 54 25.21 -6.86 -1.50
N TRP A 55 25.63 -6.59 -2.74
CA TRP A 55 25.29 -5.32 -3.40
C TRP A 55 23.78 -5.13 -3.56
N LEU A 56 23.04 -6.19 -3.92
CA LEU A 56 21.58 -6.16 -4.00
C LEU A 56 20.94 -5.80 -2.65
N ARG A 57 21.42 -6.40 -1.56
CA ARG A 57 20.92 -6.10 -0.20
C ARG A 57 21.18 -4.65 0.19
N GLU A 58 22.36 -4.12 -0.12
CA GLU A 58 22.71 -2.73 0.16
C GLU A 58 21.80 -1.77 -0.61
N MET A 59 21.61 -1.99 -1.91
CA MET A 59 20.69 -1.19 -2.73
C MET A 59 19.25 -1.24 -2.21
N GLN A 60 18.75 -2.43 -1.87
CA GLN A 60 17.42 -2.60 -1.30
C GLN A 60 17.29 -1.87 0.02
N ALA A 61 18.30 -1.94 0.90
CA ALA A 61 18.31 -1.23 2.17
C ALA A 61 18.25 0.29 1.98
N THR A 62 19.04 0.85 1.07
CA THR A 62 18.99 2.29 0.74
C THR A 62 17.63 2.69 0.17
N HIS A 63 17.09 1.91 -0.77
CA HIS A 63 15.76 2.17 -1.35
C HIS A 63 14.68 2.21 -0.26
N ARG A 64 14.67 1.22 0.63
CA ARG A 64 13.72 1.13 1.77
C ARG A 64 13.86 2.31 2.72
N GLN A 65 15.09 2.72 3.04
CA GLN A 65 15.30 3.92 3.87
C GLN A 65 14.68 5.17 3.23
N ASN A 66 14.73 5.30 1.90
CA ASN A 66 14.08 6.40 1.20
C ASN A 66 12.54 6.29 1.27
N LEU A 67 11.99 5.08 1.13
CA LEU A 67 10.55 4.84 1.28
C LEU A 67 10.06 5.18 2.70
N VAL A 68 10.79 4.75 3.73
CA VAL A 68 10.51 5.01 5.15
C VAL A 68 10.55 6.50 5.46
N LYS A 69 11.61 7.21 5.01
CA LYS A 69 11.72 8.66 5.17
C LYS A 69 10.55 9.38 4.51
N ARG A 70 10.18 9.00 3.29
CA ARG A 70 9.04 9.58 2.58
C ARG A 70 7.73 9.32 3.31
N ALA A 71 7.52 8.14 3.88
CA ALA A 71 6.34 7.82 4.68
C ALA A 71 6.24 8.72 5.93
N ALA A 72 7.35 8.92 6.64
CA ALA A 72 7.42 9.83 7.78
C ALA A 72 7.09 11.28 7.37
N THR A 73 7.73 11.80 6.32
CA THR A 73 7.43 13.14 5.79
C THR A 73 5.97 13.29 5.37
N TRP A 74 5.38 12.27 4.75
CA TRP A 74 3.98 12.30 4.33
C TRP A 74 3.01 12.36 5.53
N LEU A 75 3.33 11.69 6.64
CA LEU A 75 2.53 11.74 7.87
C LEU A 75 2.56 13.13 8.52
N GLU A 76 3.68 13.85 8.41
CA GLU A 76 3.85 15.19 8.97
C GLU A 76 3.21 16.27 8.08
N THR A 77 3.42 16.18 6.76
CA THR A 77 3.06 17.25 5.81
C THR A 77 1.70 17.05 5.15
N GLY A 78 1.18 15.83 5.14
CA GLY A 78 -0.18 15.45 4.74
C GLY A 78 -0.67 16.04 3.41
N SER A 79 -0.66 15.25 2.32
CA SER A 79 -1.29 15.66 1.04
C SER A 79 -2.83 15.47 1.03
N SER A 80 -3.52 15.89 2.09
CA SER A 80 -4.99 15.81 2.15
C SER A 80 -5.64 17.18 2.22
N SER A 81 -6.66 17.38 1.39
CA SER A 81 -7.59 18.51 1.50
C SER A 81 -8.91 18.02 2.08
N SER A 82 -9.59 18.86 2.88
CA SER A 82 -10.97 18.57 3.28
C SER A 82 -11.89 18.77 2.09
N THR A 83 -12.88 17.91 1.94
CA THR A 83 -13.96 18.12 0.96
C THR A 83 -15.03 19.07 1.51
N GLU A 84 -15.99 19.49 0.67
CA GLU A 84 -17.16 20.29 1.10
C GLU A 84 -17.95 19.59 2.21
N ASP A 85 -17.98 18.26 2.20
CA ASP A 85 -18.34 17.44 3.35
C ASP A 85 -17.15 17.37 4.31
N SER A 86 -17.27 18.03 5.46
CA SER A 86 -16.21 18.14 6.48
C SER A 86 -15.82 16.79 7.11
N SER A 87 -16.59 15.73 6.86
CA SER A 87 -16.32 14.36 7.35
C SER A 87 -15.39 13.54 6.44
N GLN A 88 -15.08 14.04 5.25
CA GLN A 88 -14.28 13.36 4.24
C GLN A 88 -12.97 14.11 3.93
N LYS A 89 -11.94 13.33 3.62
CA LYS A 89 -10.62 13.80 3.20
C LYS A 89 -10.32 13.34 1.79
N MET A 90 -9.88 14.27 0.95
CA MET A 90 -9.43 14.00 -0.41
C MET A 90 -7.91 14.03 -0.48
N LEU A 91 -7.33 12.89 -0.86
CA LEU A 91 -5.94 12.72 -1.22
C LEU A 91 -5.76 12.95 -2.72
N ARG A 92 -4.86 13.84 -3.11
CA ARG A 92 -4.41 13.96 -4.49
C ARG A 92 -3.01 13.34 -4.60
N LEU A 93 -2.92 12.30 -5.41
CA LEU A 93 -1.72 11.49 -5.60
C LEU A 93 -1.20 11.68 -7.02
N SER A 94 0.06 12.04 -7.18
CA SER A 94 0.72 11.93 -8.49
C SER A 94 0.92 10.47 -8.88
N GLY A 95 1.23 10.16 -10.15
CA GLY A 95 1.58 8.80 -10.56
C GLY A 95 2.71 8.19 -9.71
N HIS A 96 3.71 9.00 -9.39
CA HIS A 96 4.82 8.61 -8.50
C HIS A 96 4.40 8.40 -7.04
N ASP A 97 3.34 9.07 -6.56
CA ASP A 97 2.77 8.78 -5.24
C ASP A 97 2.00 7.47 -5.24
N VAL A 98 1.27 7.16 -6.32
CA VAL A 98 0.53 5.90 -6.46
C VAL A 98 1.50 4.71 -6.49
N GLU A 99 2.53 4.76 -7.32
CA GLU A 99 3.56 3.70 -7.38
C GLU A 99 4.25 3.51 -6.03
N TRP A 100 4.60 4.62 -5.38
CA TRP A 100 5.19 4.61 -4.05
C TRP A 100 4.27 3.98 -3.00
N MET A 101 2.99 4.35 -2.96
CA MET A 101 2.03 3.76 -2.02
C MET A 101 1.82 2.27 -2.27
N LEU A 102 1.78 1.84 -3.54
CA LEU A 102 1.70 0.43 -3.89
C LEU A 102 2.89 -0.37 -3.35
N GLN A 103 4.11 0.18 -3.44
CA GLN A 103 5.32 -0.42 -2.86
C GLN A 103 5.22 -0.51 -1.33
N VAL A 104 4.87 0.59 -0.66
CA VAL A 104 4.74 0.63 0.81
C VAL A 104 3.72 -0.40 1.32
N PHE A 105 2.52 -0.47 0.72
CA PHE A 105 1.52 -1.45 1.13
C PHE A 105 1.93 -2.89 0.80
N ASN A 106 2.71 -3.09 -0.27
CA ASN A 106 3.23 -4.41 -0.60
C ASN A 106 4.23 -4.88 0.46
N ASP A 107 5.20 -4.03 0.80
CA ASP A 107 6.22 -4.33 1.80
C ASP A 107 5.61 -4.62 3.18
N LEU A 108 4.62 -3.81 3.60
CA LEU A 108 3.87 -4.07 4.83
C LEU A 108 3.16 -5.42 4.79
N ARG A 109 2.46 -5.71 3.69
CA ARG A 109 1.72 -6.97 3.54
C ARG A 109 2.66 -8.16 3.58
N VAL A 110 3.81 -8.10 2.91
CA VAL A 110 4.85 -9.15 2.95
C VAL A 110 5.44 -9.28 4.35
N SER A 111 5.70 -8.17 5.04
CA SER A 111 6.25 -8.19 6.39
C SER A 111 5.30 -8.85 7.39
N HIS A 112 4.01 -8.51 7.34
CA HIS A 112 3.00 -9.17 8.18
C HIS A 112 2.80 -10.64 7.80
N TRP A 113 2.87 -11.00 6.52
CA TRP A 113 2.85 -12.40 6.08
C TRP A 113 4.01 -13.20 6.68
N MET A 114 5.22 -12.63 6.74
CA MET A 114 6.35 -13.26 7.40
C MET A 114 6.20 -13.34 8.92
N LEU A 115 5.62 -12.32 9.57
CA LEU A 115 5.31 -12.36 11.01
C LEU A 115 4.30 -13.47 11.35
N LEU A 116 3.43 -13.83 10.41
CA LEU A 116 2.49 -14.95 10.54
C LEU A 116 3.14 -16.31 10.23
N GLY A 117 4.43 -16.36 9.88
CA GLY A 117 5.12 -17.61 9.55
C GLY A 117 4.95 -18.06 8.09
N CYS A 118 4.69 -17.12 7.18
CA CYS A 118 4.53 -17.37 5.75
C CYS A 118 3.39 -18.35 5.40
N PRO A 119 2.15 -18.13 5.90
CA PRO A 119 1.02 -19.02 5.64
C PRO A 119 0.68 -19.12 4.15
N ASN A 120 0.25 -20.29 3.71
CA ASN A 120 -0.28 -20.51 2.36
C ASN A 120 -1.77 -20.06 2.27
N GLU A 121 -2.38 -20.15 1.10
CA GLU A 121 -3.77 -19.71 0.90
C GLU A 121 -4.81 -20.52 1.68
N VAL A 122 -4.54 -21.79 1.94
CA VAL A 122 -5.44 -22.67 2.70
C VAL A 122 -5.40 -22.28 4.18
N ASP A 123 -4.21 -22.05 4.70
CA ASP A 123 -3.99 -21.56 6.08
C ASP A 123 -4.78 -20.24 6.27
N LEU A 124 -4.65 -19.28 5.36
CA LEU A 124 -5.36 -17.99 5.43
C LEU A 124 -6.89 -18.11 5.49
N LYS A 125 -7.48 -19.15 4.90
CA LYS A 125 -8.94 -19.37 4.84
C LYS A 125 -9.47 -20.23 5.99
N GLY A 126 -8.63 -21.09 6.56
CA GLY A 126 -9.04 -22.12 7.53
C GLY A 126 -8.51 -21.92 8.95
N GLU A 127 -7.51 -21.07 9.16
CA GLU A 127 -6.85 -20.90 10.46
C GLU A 127 -7.75 -20.18 11.47
N LYS A 128 -7.78 -20.69 12.71
CA LYS A 128 -8.19 -19.89 13.86
C LYS A 128 -7.00 -19.09 14.35
N TRP A 129 -6.88 -17.85 13.89
CA TRP A 129 -5.85 -16.93 14.35
C TRP A 129 -5.95 -16.66 15.84
N THR A 130 -4.80 -16.66 16.53
CA THR A 130 -4.71 -16.21 17.92
C THR A 130 -4.90 -14.69 18.01
N GLU A 131 -5.30 -14.19 19.19
CA GLU A 131 -5.43 -12.74 19.42
C GLU A 131 -4.15 -11.96 19.10
N ALA A 132 -2.98 -12.56 19.36
CA ALA A 132 -1.68 -11.96 19.04
C ALA A 132 -1.39 -11.86 17.54
N GLN A 133 -2.00 -12.72 16.71
CA GLN A 133 -1.82 -12.74 15.25
C GLN A 133 -2.83 -11.85 14.51
N LEU A 134 -3.99 -11.59 15.10
CA LEU A 134 -5.05 -10.78 14.48
C LEU A 134 -4.57 -9.42 13.95
N PRO A 135 -3.71 -8.66 14.64
CA PRO A 135 -3.19 -7.40 14.10
C PRO A 135 -2.49 -7.57 12.76
N SER A 136 -1.66 -8.61 12.60
CA SER A 136 -0.97 -8.88 11.34
C SER A 136 -1.92 -9.32 10.23
N VAL A 137 -2.92 -10.16 10.55
CA VAL A 137 -3.96 -10.57 9.59
C VAL A 137 -4.75 -9.37 9.09
N TRP A 138 -5.15 -8.47 10.00
CA TRP A 138 -5.87 -7.25 9.64
C TRP A 138 -5.00 -6.29 8.83
N SER A 139 -3.75 -6.05 9.23
CA SER A 139 -2.85 -5.18 8.46
C SER A 139 -2.63 -5.70 7.04
N MET A 140 -2.48 -7.02 6.83
CA MET A 140 -2.41 -7.61 5.49
C MET A 140 -3.68 -7.33 4.67
N GLY A 141 -4.85 -7.57 5.26
CA GLY A 141 -6.14 -7.36 4.59
C GLY A 141 -6.37 -5.90 4.23
N LEU A 142 -6.05 -4.98 5.14
CA LEU A 142 -6.19 -3.54 4.94
C LEU A 142 -5.21 -3.03 3.87
N CYS A 143 -3.95 -3.46 3.88
CA CYS A 143 -2.99 -3.15 2.81
C CYS A 143 -3.50 -3.65 1.45
N GLY A 144 -4.00 -4.89 1.39
CA GLY A 144 -4.57 -5.47 0.18
C GLY A 144 -5.80 -4.70 -0.33
N MET A 145 -6.64 -4.19 0.57
CA MET A 145 -7.79 -3.36 0.23
C MET A 145 -7.37 -2.04 -0.42
N PHE A 146 -6.40 -1.32 0.17
CA PHE A 146 -5.88 -0.08 -0.42
C PHE A 146 -5.18 -0.34 -1.76
N GLN A 147 -4.35 -1.38 -1.87
CA GLN A 147 -3.71 -1.76 -3.14
C GLN A 147 -4.74 -2.06 -4.22
N SER A 148 -5.77 -2.82 -3.88
CA SER A 148 -6.83 -3.19 -4.83
C SER A 148 -7.57 -1.96 -5.33
N LEU A 149 -7.87 -1.00 -4.45
CA LEU A 149 -8.49 0.27 -4.83
C LEU A 149 -7.61 1.07 -5.80
N LEU A 150 -6.33 1.26 -5.46
CA LEU A 150 -5.39 2.02 -6.29
C LEU A 150 -5.23 1.36 -7.66
N LEU A 151 -5.02 0.04 -7.71
CA LEU A 151 -4.88 -0.70 -8.97
C LEU A 151 -6.16 -0.67 -9.82
N GLN A 152 -7.34 -0.80 -9.20
CA GLN A 152 -8.61 -0.68 -9.91
C GLN A 152 -8.80 0.71 -10.51
N ALA A 153 -8.42 1.78 -9.81
CA ALA A 153 -8.50 3.13 -10.34
C ALA A 153 -7.47 3.36 -11.47
N LEU A 154 -6.28 2.77 -11.40
CA LEU A 154 -5.28 2.84 -12.48
C LEU A 154 -5.75 2.11 -13.76
N ASN A 155 -6.28 0.89 -13.59
CA ASN A 155 -6.74 0.01 -14.67
C ASN A 155 -8.12 0.41 -15.19
N GLY A 156 -8.89 1.11 -14.37
CA GLY A 156 -10.25 1.55 -14.62
C GLY A 156 -10.31 2.99 -15.09
N SER A 157 -9.89 3.23 -16.34
CA SER A 157 -10.82 3.94 -17.23
C SER A 157 -12.02 3.01 -17.43
N GLY A 158 -13.02 3.09 -16.55
CA GLY A 158 -14.36 2.68 -16.94
C GLY A 158 -14.68 3.40 -18.26
N LYS A 159 -14.93 2.63 -19.32
CA LYS A 159 -15.09 3.07 -20.71
C LYS A 159 -15.77 4.45 -20.87
N PRO A 160 -15.31 5.34 -21.77
CA PRO A 160 -16.21 6.34 -22.35
C PRO A 160 -17.24 5.58 -23.21
N GLY A 161 -18.44 5.35 -22.68
CA GLY A 161 -19.53 4.71 -23.41
C GLY A 161 -20.17 3.49 -22.74
N ASP A 162 -20.50 3.57 -21.45
CA ASP A 162 -21.62 2.78 -20.90
C ASP A 162 -22.86 3.70 -20.85
N PRO A 163 -23.87 3.50 -21.72
CA PRO A 163 -25.03 4.37 -21.85
C PRO A 163 -26.09 4.01 -20.80
N SER A 164 -25.80 4.27 -19.53
CA SER A 164 -26.77 4.18 -18.45
C SER A 164 -26.50 5.29 -17.46
N GLY A 165 -26.96 6.50 -17.82
CA GLY A 165 -26.77 7.71 -17.03
C GLY A 165 -26.93 9.01 -17.81
N ASP A 166 -27.46 8.98 -19.04
CA ASP A 166 -28.15 10.16 -19.59
C ASP A 166 -29.49 10.25 -18.87
N GLU A 167 -29.54 11.11 -17.86
CA GLU A 167 -30.62 12.07 -17.68
C GLU A 167 -30.26 12.91 -16.46
N LEU A 168 -29.77 14.11 -16.73
CA LEU A 168 -30.10 15.31 -15.95
C LEU A 168 -29.61 16.53 -16.75
N THR A 169 -30.49 16.98 -17.64
CA THR A 169 -30.63 18.40 -18.00
C THR A 169 -32.10 18.67 -18.33
N PRO A 170 -32.61 19.90 -18.15
CA PRO A 170 -31.97 21.10 -17.60
C PRO A 170 -32.43 21.46 -16.18
#